data_AF-A0A955ZIM6-F1
#
_entry.id   AF-A0A955ZIM6-F1
#
_cell.length_a   1.000
_cell.length_b   1.000
_cell.length_c   1.000
_cell.angle_alpha   90.00
_cell.angle_beta   90.00
_cell.angle_gamma   90.00
#
_symmetry.space_group_name_H-M   'P 1'
#
loop_
_entity.id
_entity.type
_entity.pdbx_description
1 polymer ?
#
loop_
_entity_poly.entity_id
_entity_poly.type
_entity_poly.pdbx_seq_one_letter_code
_entity_poly.pdbx_strand_id
1 'polypeptide(L)'
;MRALQFLPLVVVSGLAAAVGCQGQLVDAGNTGTGGSSGAAAGPGLGGQTGVGGSGGSAAGTAVSGDLPCDVATILGDSCTACHSNPPLAGVPMPLTSYADLTAPSKSNPSISFAEASLARMQDAQSPMPPTGLLPASDIAAFQAWISAGMPQGTCGAPQDAGPPPLAPLLCSSGTNWTQGNHESPLMHPGGECINCHTTSNEGPAFHIAGTVYPSVREPDDCNGAPNITVEVTDAQNKTITLTTNAAGNFFYETNQGSFVAPYSAKVIAGGKERVMKQSVPSGDCNSCHTQDGKSGAPGRIYAP
;
A
#
# COMPACT_ATOMS: atom_id res chain seq x y z
N MET A 1 -16.18 -1.78 -74.52
CA MET A 1 -15.86 -0.88 -73.40
C MET A 1 -15.84 -1.71 -72.13
N ARG A 2 -14.67 -2.19 -71.69
CA ARG A 2 -14.50 -2.96 -70.46
C ARG A 2 -14.25 -1.97 -69.32
N ALA A 3 -15.18 -1.90 -68.36
CA ALA A 3 -15.06 -1.05 -67.19
C ALA A 3 -14.08 -1.67 -66.19
N LEU A 4 -13.05 -0.92 -65.81
CA LEU A 4 -12.14 -1.26 -64.72
C LEU A 4 -12.87 -1.08 -63.38
N GLN A 5 -12.90 -2.15 -62.58
CA GLN A 5 -13.32 -2.12 -61.17
C GLN A 5 -12.16 -1.61 -60.30
N PHE A 6 -12.41 -0.54 -59.54
CA PHE A 6 -11.54 -0.06 -58.47
C PHE A 6 -11.91 -0.78 -57.15
N LEU A 7 -10.94 -1.47 -56.54
CA LEU A 7 -11.03 -1.94 -55.15
C LEU A 7 -10.60 -0.81 -54.20
N PRO A 8 -11.31 -0.55 -53.08
CA PRO A 8 -10.82 0.34 -52.05
C PRO A 8 -9.89 -0.40 -51.06
N LEU A 9 -8.83 0.33 -50.70
CA LEU A 9 -7.76 0.03 -49.77
C LEU A 9 -8.30 -0.02 -48.32
N VAL A 10 -8.12 -1.16 -47.63
CA VAL A 10 -8.45 -1.31 -46.20
C VAL A 10 -7.30 -0.73 -45.37
N VAL A 11 -7.59 0.34 -44.62
CA VAL A 11 -6.68 0.91 -43.62
C VAL A 11 -6.86 0.14 -42.31
N VAL A 12 -5.88 -0.69 -41.95
CA VAL A 12 -5.79 -1.33 -40.64
C VAL A 12 -5.19 -0.33 -39.66
N SER A 13 -6.03 0.26 -38.81
CA SER A 13 -5.56 1.06 -37.67
C SER A 13 -5.27 0.13 -36.49
N GLY A 14 -4.02 0.17 -36.02
CA GLY A 14 -3.52 -0.65 -34.93
C GLY A 14 -4.22 -0.31 -33.61
N LEU A 15 -4.74 -1.35 -32.96
CA LEU A 15 -5.28 -1.30 -31.60
C LEU A 15 -4.11 -1.35 -30.61
N ALA A 16 -3.90 -0.26 -29.86
CA ALA A 16 -3.01 -0.27 -28.71
C ALA A 16 -3.71 -1.03 -27.56
N ALA A 17 -3.16 -2.18 -27.19
CA ALA A 17 -3.63 -2.95 -26.05
C ALA A 17 -3.22 -2.24 -24.75
N ALA A 18 -4.19 -1.68 -24.03
CA ALA A 18 -4.03 -1.30 -22.64
C ALA A 18 -4.08 -2.57 -21.79
N VAL A 19 -3.04 -2.81 -20.99
CA VAL A 19 -3.00 -3.88 -19.98
C VAL A 19 -3.96 -3.48 -18.85
N GLY A 20 -5.15 -4.09 -18.87
CA GLY A 20 -6.15 -3.99 -17.81
C GLY A 20 -6.04 -5.16 -16.83
N CYS A 21 -6.43 -4.93 -15.57
CA CYS A 21 -6.60 -5.95 -14.54
C CYS A 21 -7.63 -7.01 -14.97
N GLN A 22 -7.18 -8.14 -15.49
CA GLN A 22 -7.96 -9.38 -15.44
C GLN A 22 -7.57 -10.17 -14.19
N GLY A 23 -8.49 -10.22 -13.22
CA GLY A 23 -8.53 -11.31 -12.24
C GLY A 23 -8.95 -12.59 -12.96
N GLN A 24 -8.07 -13.58 -12.97
CA GLN A 24 -8.29 -14.86 -13.61
C GLN A 24 -9.25 -15.70 -12.75
N LEU A 25 -10.43 -16.02 -13.28
CA LEU A 25 -11.29 -17.06 -12.76
C LEU A 25 -10.59 -18.41 -12.96
N VAL A 26 -10.25 -19.10 -11.88
CA VAL A 26 -9.94 -20.53 -11.93
C VAL A 26 -11.11 -21.31 -11.38
N ASP A 27 -11.83 -21.94 -12.31
CA ASP A 27 -12.71 -23.06 -12.08
C ASP A 27 -11.85 -24.29 -11.73
N ALA A 28 -12.15 -24.91 -10.59
CA ALA A 28 -11.67 -26.24 -10.25
C ALA A 28 -12.78 -26.95 -9.48
N GLY A 29 -13.71 -27.54 -10.22
CA GLY A 29 -14.51 -28.64 -9.73
C GLY A 29 -13.61 -29.80 -9.27
N ASN A 30 -13.83 -30.28 -8.05
CA ASN A 30 -13.61 -31.67 -7.73
C ASN A 30 -14.59 -32.14 -6.66
N THR A 31 -15.46 -33.07 -7.06
CA THR A 31 -16.34 -33.87 -6.23
C THR A 31 -15.55 -34.93 -5.47
N GLY A 32 -15.70 -35.01 -4.15
CA GLY A 32 -15.13 -36.08 -3.34
C GLY A 32 -15.82 -36.19 -1.98
N THR A 33 -16.64 -37.23 -1.83
CA THR A 33 -17.55 -37.57 -0.73
C THR A 33 -16.88 -38.17 0.51
N GLY A 34 -17.56 -38.03 1.66
CA GLY A 34 -17.41 -38.84 2.89
C GLY A 34 -16.91 -38.01 4.07
N GLY A 35 -17.46 -38.01 5.28
CA GLY A 35 -18.37 -38.91 5.98
C GLY A 35 -18.11 -38.69 7.47
N SER A 36 -19.16 -38.68 8.28
CA SER A 36 -19.30 -38.06 9.61
C SER A 36 -18.45 -38.59 10.77
N SER A 37 -18.38 -37.74 11.82
CA SER A 37 -18.56 -38.02 13.26
C SER A 37 -17.36 -37.81 14.21
N GLY A 38 -17.65 -37.22 15.38
CA GLY A 38 -16.91 -37.47 16.63
C GLY A 38 -16.33 -36.23 17.34
N ALA A 39 -16.97 -35.85 18.44
CA ALA A 39 -16.57 -34.78 19.35
C ALA A 39 -15.38 -35.15 20.27
N ALA A 40 -14.61 -34.14 20.74
CA ALA A 40 -14.13 -34.04 22.12
C ALA A 40 -13.39 -32.70 22.36
N ALA A 41 -13.71 -32.06 23.49
CA ALA A 41 -13.05 -30.87 24.02
C ALA A 41 -11.82 -31.24 24.88
N GLY A 42 -10.82 -30.35 24.92
CA GLY A 42 -9.74 -30.36 25.92
C GLY A 42 -8.58 -29.42 25.53
N PRO A 43 -8.08 -28.55 26.43
CA PRO A 43 -7.14 -27.48 26.08
C PRO A 43 -5.68 -27.95 26.18
N GLY A 44 -4.83 -27.47 25.26
CA GLY A 44 -3.39 -27.75 25.26
C GLY A 44 -2.60 -26.57 24.70
N LEU A 45 -1.76 -26.00 25.56
CA LEU A 45 -0.75 -25.00 25.24
C LEU A 45 0.42 -25.63 24.47
N GLY A 46 1.00 -24.85 23.54
CA GLY A 46 2.42 -24.97 23.16
C GLY A 46 2.68 -25.35 21.70
N GLY A 47 3.57 -24.58 21.05
CA GLY A 47 4.33 -25.06 19.89
C GLY A 47 4.30 -24.13 18.68
N GLN A 48 5.30 -23.26 18.57
CA GLN A 48 5.72 -22.65 17.30
C GLN A 48 6.13 -23.72 16.28
N THR A 49 5.88 -23.51 14.99
CA THR A 49 6.86 -23.58 13.88
C THR A 49 6.19 -23.53 12.50
N GLY A 50 6.82 -22.81 11.56
CA GLY A 50 6.74 -23.01 10.10
C GLY A 50 5.82 -22.05 9.34
N VAL A 51 6.27 -20.92 8.79
CA VAL A 51 7.07 -20.64 7.55
C VAL A 51 6.36 -20.88 6.20
N GLY A 52 6.37 -19.83 5.35
CA GLY A 52 6.19 -19.83 3.89
C GLY A 52 4.91 -19.15 3.40
N GLY A 53 4.90 -18.11 2.55
CA GLY A 53 5.98 -17.40 1.87
C GLY A 53 5.45 -16.25 0.99
N SER A 54 6.25 -15.20 0.92
CA SER A 54 6.59 -14.32 -0.22
C SER A 54 5.54 -13.86 -1.25
N GLY A 55 5.36 -12.54 -1.33
CA GLY A 55 4.99 -11.78 -2.53
C GLY A 55 5.79 -10.47 -2.55
N GLY A 56 6.65 -10.30 -3.56
CA GLY A 56 7.82 -9.43 -3.51
C GLY A 56 7.59 -7.92 -3.58
N SER A 57 8.56 -7.19 -3.01
CA SER A 57 8.87 -5.81 -3.36
C SER A 57 10.39 -5.70 -3.46
N ALA A 58 10.86 -5.06 -4.51
CA ALA A 58 12.28 -4.93 -4.84
C ALA A 58 13.02 -4.19 -3.72
N ALA A 59 13.73 -4.94 -2.88
CA ALA A 59 14.61 -4.41 -1.85
C ALA A 59 15.98 -4.13 -2.45
N GLY A 60 16.17 -2.91 -2.96
CA GLY A 60 17.47 -2.27 -3.02
C GLY A 60 17.41 -1.04 -2.11
N THR A 61 18.43 -0.85 -1.26
CA THR A 61 18.69 0.30 -0.36
C THR A 61 18.48 0.07 1.15
N ALA A 62 17.94 -1.07 1.61
CA ALA A 62 17.76 -1.28 3.06
C ALA A 62 19.01 -1.88 3.75
N VAL A 63 19.42 -1.31 4.89
CA VAL A 63 20.33 -1.95 5.85
C VAL A 63 19.63 -3.18 6.43
N SER A 64 20.34 -4.32 6.56
CA SER A 64 19.76 -5.55 7.08
C SER A 64 19.42 -5.46 8.56
N GLY A 65 18.42 -6.25 8.96
CA GLY A 65 17.82 -6.13 10.28
C GLY A 65 18.61 -6.73 11.45
N ASP A 66 19.86 -7.11 11.21
CA ASP A 66 20.73 -7.89 12.11
C ASP A 66 21.80 -7.02 12.82
N LEU A 67 21.69 -5.70 12.67
CA LEU A 67 22.54 -4.71 13.33
C LEU A 67 21.82 -4.02 14.50
N PRO A 68 22.54 -3.53 15.52
CA PRO A 68 21.97 -2.62 16.52
C PRO A 68 21.46 -1.32 15.86
N CYS A 69 20.45 -0.69 16.47
CA CYS A 69 19.74 0.41 15.79
C CYS A 69 20.56 1.68 15.58
N ASP A 70 21.40 2.04 16.54
CA ASP A 70 22.35 3.14 16.40
C ASP A 70 23.28 2.91 15.21
N VAL A 71 23.83 1.70 15.06
CA VAL A 71 24.69 1.32 13.93
C VAL A 71 23.93 1.32 12.62
N ALA A 72 22.72 0.76 12.60
CA ALA A 72 21.89 0.68 11.40
C ALA A 72 21.48 2.07 10.88
N THR A 73 21.15 3.00 11.78
CA THR A 73 20.86 4.41 11.44
C THR A 73 22.07 5.09 10.81
N ILE A 74 23.26 4.97 11.41
CA ILE A 74 24.49 5.58 10.87
C ILE A 74 24.77 5.09 9.45
N LEU A 75 24.65 3.79 9.21
CA LEU A 75 24.86 3.21 7.88
C LEU A 75 23.81 3.68 6.87
N GLY A 76 22.54 3.70 7.29
CA GLY A 76 21.42 4.20 6.51
C GLY A 76 21.67 5.62 6.00
N ASP A 77 22.01 6.52 6.92
CA ASP A 77 22.14 7.96 6.66
C ASP A 77 23.42 8.32 5.90
N SER A 78 24.52 7.62 6.17
CA SER A 78 25.86 8.06 5.74
C SER A 78 26.60 7.11 4.80
N CYS A 79 26.20 5.84 4.69
CA CYS A 79 26.98 4.81 3.99
C CYS A 79 26.27 4.22 2.77
N THR A 80 24.95 3.99 2.86
CA THR A 80 24.21 3.22 1.85
C THR A 80 24.11 3.90 0.48
N ALA A 81 24.25 5.23 0.40
CA ALA A 81 24.21 5.96 -0.87
C ALA A 81 25.29 5.51 -1.87
N CYS A 82 26.40 4.97 -1.40
CA CYS A 82 27.49 4.44 -2.24
C CYS A 82 27.77 2.96 -1.98
N HIS A 83 27.65 2.52 -0.73
CA HIS A 83 27.93 1.15 -0.28
C HIS A 83 26.67 0.29 -0.16
N SER A 84 25.65 0.52 -0.99
CA SER A 84 24.46 -0.31 -1.11
C SER A 84 24.79 -1.74 -1.56
N ASN A 85 23.79 -2.62 -1.61
CA ASN A 85 23.87 -3.91 -2.29
C ASN A 85 22.87 -3.97 -3.46
N PRO A 86 23.32 -3.96 -4.73
CA PRO A 86 24.71 -3.88 -5.17
C PRO A 86 25.34 -2.49 -4.91
N PRO A 87 26.67 -2.38 -4.74
CA PRO A 87 27.34 -1.09 -4.56
C PRO A 87 27.27 -0.22 -5.82
N LEU A 88 27.46 1.09 -5.66
CA LEU A 88 27.63 2.00 -6.79
C LEU A 88 28.85 1.59 -7.63
N ALA A 89 28.81 1.82 -8.94
CA ALA A 89 29.92 1.49 -9.84
C ALA A 89 31.25 2.11 -9.34
N GLY A 90 32.27 1.25 -9.14
CA GLY A 90 33.57 1.65 -8.59
C GLY A 90 33.71 1.52 -7.07
N VAL A 91 32.61 1.24 -6.35
CA VAL A 91 32.63 0.94 -4.91
C VAL A 91 32.86 -0.55 -4.69
N PRO A 92 33.92 -0.96 -3.95
CA PRO A 92 34.38 -2.34 -3.98
C PRO A 92 33.58 -3.32 -3.11
N MET A 93 32.69 -2.86 -2.22
CA MET A 93 31.91 -3.72 -1.32
C MET A 93 30.62 -3.04 -0.83
N PRO A 94 29.57 -3.84 -0.55
CA PRO A 94 28.44 -3.38 0.25
C PRO A 94 28.85 -3.23 1.72
N LEU A 95 28.15 -2.35 2.45
CA LEU A 95 28.29 -2.16 3.91
C LEU A 95 26.90 -2.12 4.56
N THR A 96 25.96 -2.86 3.99
CA THR A 96 24.54 -2.82 4.37
C THR A 96 24.15 -3.88 5.38
N SER A 97 25.05 -4.77 5.76
CA SER A 97 24.72 -5.87 6.69
C SER A 97 25.76 -6.16 7.74
N TYR A 98 25.35 -6.87 8.80
CA TYR A 98 26.28 -7.38 9.80
C TYR A 98 27.37 -8.26 9.16
N ALA A 99 26.98 -9.13 8.23
CA ALA A 99 27.92 -9.98 7.50
C ALA A 99 28.92 -9.15 6.67
N ASP A 100 28.44 -8.08 6.02
CA ASP A 100 29.30 -7.17 5.26
C ASP A 100 30.31 -6.45 6.17
N LEU A 101 29.87 -5.94 7.32
CA LEU A 101 30.71 -5.17 8.24
C LEU A 101 31.75 -6.02 8.96
N THR A 102 31.40 -7.26 9.31
CA THR A 102 32.28 -8.18 10.05
C THR A 102 33.19 -9.01 9.15
N ALA A 103 32.99 -8.98 7.82
CA ALA A 103 33.90 -9.61 6.89
C ALA A 103 35.30 -8.93 6.89
N PRO A 104 36.38 -9.69 6.60
CA PRO A 104 37.72 -9.14 6.50
C PRO A 104 37.84 -8.05 5.43
N SER A 105 38.54 -6.97 5.74
CA SER A 105 38.75 -5.86 4.81
C SER A 105 39.63 -6.27 3.63
N LYS A 106 39.28 -5.80 2.42
CA LYS A 106 40.07 -6.08 1.19
C LYS A 106 41.48 -5.51 1.25
N SER A 107 41.67 -4.37 1.92
CA SER A 107 42.98 -3.71 2.01
C SER A 107 43.86 -4.27 3.12
N ASN A 108 43.24 -4.80 4.18
CA ASN A 108 43.94 -5.44 5.30
C ASN A 108 43.04 -6.54 5.89
N PRO A 109 43.26 -7.81 5.55
CA PRO A 109 42.44 -8.92 6.03
C PRO A 109 42.53 -9.17 7.55
N SER A 110 43.46 -8.53 8.26
CA SER A 110 43.57 -8.62 9.73
C SER A 110 42.57 -7.75 10.48
N ILE A 111 41.80 -6.90 9.78
CA ILE A 111 40.73 -6.09 10.35
C ILE A 111 39.44 -6.29 9.55
N SER A 112 38.31 -6.06 10.19
CA SER A 112 36.97 -6.07 9.59
C SER A 112 36.71 -4.83 8.73
N PHE A 113 35.67 -4.89 7.89
CA PHE A 113 35.20 -3.69 7.19
C PHE A 113 34.68 -2.61 8.14
N ALA A 114 34.11 -2.97 9.30
CA ALA A 114 33.72 -2.01 10.32
C ALA A 114 34.94 -1.21 10.83
N GLU A 115 36.01 -1.90 11.22
CA GLU A 115 37.25 -1.26 11.70
C GLU A 115 37.91 -0.42 10.60
N ALA A 116 37.96 -0.93 9.37
CA ALA A 116 38.46 -0.17 8.23
C ALA A 116 37.61 1.09 7.96
N SER A 117 36.28 0.98 8.06
CA SER A 117 35.36 2.10 7.85
C SER A 117 35.56 3.18 8.91
N LEU A 118 35.68 2.79 10.18
CA LEU A 118 35.96 3.70 11.28
C LEU A 118 37.25 4.51 11.08
N ALA A 119 38.34 3.86 10.65
CA ALA A 119 39.58 4.56 10.34
C ALA A 119 39.39 5.61 9.23
N ARG A 120 38.57 5.30 8.22
CA ARG A 120 38.24 6.22 7.12
C ARG A 120 37.28 7.34 7.52
N MET A 121 36.38 7.10 8.46
CA MET A 121 35.52 8.15 9.04
C MET A 121 36.31 9.18 9.85
N GLN A 122 37.47 8.80 10.38
CA GLN A 122 38.36 9.66 11.18
C GLN A 122 39.48 10.32 10.36
N ASP A 123 39.69 9.90 9.12
CA ASP A 123 40.75 10.41 8.26
C ASP A 123 40.33 11.69 7.52
N ALA A 124 40.81 12.84 7.99
CA ALA A 124 40.53 14.13 7.36
C ALA A 124 41.19 14.32 5.98
N GLN A 125 42.19 13.52 5.61
CA GLN A 125 42.85 13.58 4.30
C GLN A 125 42.17 12.70 3.25
N SER A 126 41.42 11.69 3.68
CA SER A 126 40.70 10.75 2.81
C SER A 126 39.39 10.28 3.44
N PRO A 127 38.47 11.22 3.74
CA PRO A 127 37.27 10.93 4.53
C PRO A 127 36.33 9.99 3.77
N MET A 128 35.60 9.18 4.53
CA MET A 128 34.39 8.51 4.07
C MET A 128 33.22 8.95 4.97
N PRO A 129 32.11 9.46 4.39
CA PRO A 129 31.86 9.60 2.95
C PRO A 129 32.73 10.70 2.31
N PRO A 130 32.96 10.66 0.97
CA PRO A 130 33.77 11.67 0.28
C PRO A 130 33.21 13.09 0.34
N THR A 131 31.94 13.23 0.76
CA THR A 131 31.24 14.50 0.95
C THR A 131 31.68 15.26 2.21
N GLY A 132 32.41 14.61 3.13
CA GLY A 132 32.94 15.23 4.35
C GLY A 132 32.94 14.27 5.54
N LEU A 133 33.46 14.74 6.68
CA LEU A 133 33.46 13.97 7.93
C LEU A 133 32.04 13.85 8.49
N LEU A 134 31.72 12.68 9.07
CA LEU A 134 30.48 12.45 9.79
C LEU A 134 30.45 13.26 11.10
N PRO A 135 29.25 13.49 11.68
CA PRO A 135 29.13 13.98 13.05
C PRO A 135 29.96 13.16 14.04
N ALA A 136 30.63 13.84 14.98
CA ALA A 136 31.46 13.17 15.98
C ALA A 136 30.68 12.19 16.88
N SER A 137 29.37 12.44 17.07
CA SER A 137 28.45 11.52 17.77
C SER A 137 28.34 10.17 17.08
N ASP A 138 28.30 10.17 15.74
CA ASP A 138 28.05 8.98 14.93
C ASP A 138 29.33 8.13 14.88
N ILE A 139 30.48 8.79 14.72
CA ILE A 139 31.79 8.15 14.83
C ILE A 139 31.96 7.51 16.21
N ALA A 140 31.57 8.20 17.28
CA ALA A 140 31.67 7.68 18.65
C ALA A 140 30.75 6.48 18.90
N ALA A 141 29.51 6.52 18.41
CA ALA A 141 28.57 5.40 18.51
C ALA A 141 29.05 4.17 17.73
N PHE A 142 29.51 4.35 16.50
CA PHE A 142 30.07 3.27 15.68
C PHE A 142 31.34 2.68 16.31
N GLN A 143 32.22 3.53 16.86
CA GLN A 143 33.40 3.09 17.62
C GLN A 143 33.02 2.28 18.86
N ALA A 144 32.02 2.72 19.63
CA ALA A 144 31.57 2.02 20.82
C ALA A 144 31.03 0.63 20.50
N TRP A 145 30.29 0.48 19.40
CA TRP A 145 29.82 -0.82 18.92
C TRP A 145 30.98 -1.76 18.54
N ILE A 146 31.99 -1.26 17.83
CA ILE A 146 33.20 -2.03 17.51
C ILE A 146 33.92 -2.46 18.80
N SER A 147 34.10 -1.54 19.75
CA SER A 147 34.75 -1.81 21.04
C SER A 147 33.98 -2.81 21.91
N ALA A 148 32.65 -2.91 21.73
CA ALA A 148 31.81 -3.91 22.39
C ALA A 148 31.90 -5.31 21.74
N GLY A 149 32.76 -5.49 20.73
CA GLY A 149 32.92 -6.76 20.02
C GLY A 149 31.91 -6.96 18.88
N MET A 150 31.32 -5.87 18.38
CA MET A 150 30.33 -5.90 17.29
C MET A 150 29.19 -6.89 17.58
N PRO A 151 28.44 -6.76 18.69
CA PRO A 151 27.30 -7.64 18.91
C PRO A 151 26.26 -7.47 17.79
N GLN A 152 25.71 -8.59 17.31
CA GLN A 152 24.51 -8.56 16.47
C GLN A 152 23.36 -7.91 17.23
N GLY A 153 22.52 -7.19 16.50
CA GLY A 153 21.30 -6.60 17.04
C GLY A 153 20.09 -7.08 16.28
N THR A 154 18.93 -6.61 16.72
CA THR A 154 17.69 -6.72 15.97
C THR A 154 17.12 -5.32 15.80
N CYS A 155 17.80 -4.50 15.02
CA CYS A 155 17.13 -3.34 14.48
C CYS A 155 16.38 -3.82 13.25
N GLY A 156 15.06 -4.00 13.30
CA GLY A 156 14.31 -3.98 12.05
C GLY A 156 14.76 -2.74 11.28
N ALA A 157 15.16 -2.90 10.00
CA ALA A 157 15.66 -1.82 9.15
C ALA A 157 15.01 -0.49 9.54
N PRO A 158 15.78 0.60 9.78
CA PRO A 158 15.28 1.78 10.48
C PRO A 158 13.86 2.05 10.02
N GLN A 159 12.89 1.75 10.89
CA GLN A 159 11.59 2.36 10.70
C GLN A 159 11.93 3.83 10.88
N ASP A 160 11.99 4.56 9.76
CA ASP A 160 11.71 6.00 9.71
C ASP A 160 10.74 6.23 10.85
N ALA A 161 11.13 7.06 11.84
CA ALA A 161 10.40 7.22 13.08
C ALA A 161 8.94 7.29 12.69
N GLY A 162 8.24 6.15 12.87
CA GLY A 162 7.01 5.93 12.10
C GLY A 162 6.14 7.15 12.34
N PRO A 163 5.44 7.69 11.32
CA PRO A 163 4.60 8.87 11.51
C PRO A 163 3.92 8.71 12.87
N PRO A 164 4.13 9.68 13.79
CA PRO A 164 3.94 9.51 15.24
C PRO A 164 2.72 8.64 15.45
N PRO A 165 2.82 7.52 16.21
CA PRO A 165 1.93 6.37 16.09
C PRO A 165 0.57 6.88 15.75
N LEU A 166 0.13 6.68 14.49
CA LEU A 166 -1.02 7.38 13.92
C LEU A 166 -2.03 7.47 15.04
N ALA A 167 -2.33 8.70 15.49
CA ALA A 167 -3.26 8.90 16.60
C ALA A 167 -4.40 7.91 16.37
N PRO A 168 -4.78 7.10 17.39
CA PRO A 168 -5.64 5.94 17.18
C PRO A 168 -6.73 6.35 16.22
N LEU A 169 -6.87 5.62 15.12
CA LEU A 169 -7.73 6.04 14.02
C LEU A 169 -9.14 6.14 14.57
N LEU A 170 -9.49 7.35 14.94
CA LEU A 170 -10.73 7.76 15.54
C LEU A 170 -11.51 8.39 14.42
N CYS A 171 -12.81 8.14 14.41
CA CYS A 171 -13.69 8.79 13.47
C CYS A 171 -13.55 10.30 13.64
N SER A 172 -13.25 11.04 12.57
CA SER A 172 -13.20 12.51 12.65
C SER A 172 -14.56 13.10 13.04
N SER A 173 -15.64 12.36 12.78
CA SER A 173 -17.00 12.67 13.22
C SER A 173 -17.24 12.42 14.72
N GLY A 174 -16.32 11.73 15.40
CA GLY A 174 -16.49 11.29 16.79
C GLY A 174 -17.55 10.21 16.99
N THR A 175 -18.15 9.68 15.92
CA THR A 175 -19.23 8.69 15.98
C THR A 175 -19.05 7.57 14.96
N ASN A 176 -19.56 6.39 15.28
CA ASN A 176 -19.51 5.22 14.43
C ASN A 176 -20.88 4.53 14.32
N TRP A 177 -21.01 3.72 13.28
CA TRP A 177 -22.04 2.72 13.14
C TRP A 177 -21.78 1.58 14.14
N THR A 178 -22.82 1.19 14.89
CA THR A 178 -22.71 0.20 15.97
C THR A 178 -23.74 -0.92 15.88
N GLN A 179 -24.61 -0.89 14.86
CA GLN A 179 -25.76 -1.79 14.78
C GLN A 179 -25.48 -3.06 13.97
N GLY A 180 -24.19 -3.36 13.69
CA GLY A 180 -23.80 -4.51 12.86
C GLY A 180 -24.54 -4.51 11.52
N ASN A 181 -25.00 -5.67 11.07
CA ASN A 181 -25.68 -5.80 9.78
C ASN A 181 -27.16 -5.34 9.82
N HIS A 182 -27.58 -4.53 10.79
CA HIS A 182 -28.96 -4.02 10.82
C HIS A 182 -29.26 -3.21 9.55
N GLU A 183 -30.33 -3.58 8.85
CA GLU A 183 -30.74 -2.96 7.59
C GLU A 183 -30.99 -1.46 7.75
N SER A 184 -30.17 -0.66 7.08
CA SER A 184 -30.28 0.78 7.09
C SER A 184 -29.47 1.38 5.95
N PRO A 185 -29.92 2.49 5.32
CA PRO A 185 -29.08 3.24 4.39
C PRO A 185 -27.81 3.83 5.05
N LEU A 186 -27.77 3.85 6.38
CA LEU A 186 -26.63 4.34 7.17
C LEU A 186 -25.60 3.26 7.49
N MET A 187 -25.87 1.99 7.14
CA MET A 187 -25.05 0.88 7.59
C MET A 187 -23.64 0.91 7.00
N HIS A 188 -22.70 0.40 7.79
CA HIS A 188 -21.31 0.16 7.42
C HIS A 188 -20.65 1.23 6.53
N PRO A 189 -20.64 2.52 6.94
CA PRO A 189 -19.86 3.51 6.21
C PRO A 189 -18.40 3.07 6.16
N GLY A 190 -17.78 3.13 4.98
CA GLY A 190 -16.42 2.63 4.79
C GLY A 190 -16.34 1.23 4.18
N GLY A 191 -17.38 0.40 4.33
CA GLY A 191 -17.41 -0.96 3.79
C GLY A 191 -17.62 -1.06 2.29
N GLU A 192 -17.30 -2.23 1.73
CA GLU A 192 -17.55 -2.60 0.32
C GLU A 192 -19.02 -3.00 0.13
N CYS A 193 -19.86 -2.03 -0.23
CA CYS A 193 -21.31 -2.23 -0.25
C CYS A 193 -21.73 -3.26 -1.31
N ILE A 194 -21.20 -3.16 -2.53
CA ILE A 194 -21.64 -4.01 -3.64
C ILE A 194 -21.19 -5.45 -3.42
N ASN A 195 -19.94 -5.65 -3.01
CA ASN A 195 -19.42 -6.97 -2.69
C ASN A 195 -20.25 -7.67 -1.60
N CYS A 196 -20.57 -6.96 -0.51
CA CYS A 196 -21.40 -7.52 0.57
C CYS A 196 -22.84 -7.82 0.11
N HIS A 197 -23.50 -6.89 -0.56
CA HIS A 197 -24.89 -7.04 -1.01
C HIS A 197 -25.05 -8.07 -2.15
N THR A 198 -24.01 -8.32 -2.95
CA THR A 198 -24.03 -9.38 -3.97
C THR A 198 -23.76 -10.77 -3.39
N THR A 199 -22.92 -10.88 -2.36
CA THR A 199 -22.56 -12.17 -1.74
C THR A 199 -23.60 -12.65 -0.72
N SER A 200 -24.14 -11.75 0.09
CA SER A 200 -25.25 -12.06 1.01
C SER A 200 -26.57 -12.31 0.26
N ASN A 201 -26.73 -11.70 -0.91
CA ASN A 201 -27.98 -11.67 -1.68
C ASN A 201 -29.16 -11.13 -0.85
N GLU A 202 -28.86 -10.21 0.08
CA GLU A 202 -29.81 -9.48 0.91
C GLU A 202 -29.67 -7.97 0.65
N GLY A 203 -30.78 -7.23 0.72
CA GLY A 203 -30.83 -5.79 0.44
C GLY A 203 -30.81 -5.42 -1.05
N PRO A 204 -30.67 -4.12 -1.37
CA PRO A 204 -30.74 -3.63 -2.74
C PRO A 204 -29.46 -3.90 -3.53
N ALA A 205 -29.61 -4.01 -4.85
CA ALA A 205 -28.47 -4.07 -5.77
C ALA A 205 -28.06 -2.66 -6.19
N PHE A 206 -26.75 -2.40 -6.23
CA PHE A 206 -26.21 -1.09 -6.58
C PHE A 206 -25.40 -1.10 -7.87
N HIS A 207 -25.49 0.00 -8.60
CA HIS A 207 -24.54 0.37 -9.65
C HIS A 207 -23.33 1.10 -9.07
N ILE A 208 -23.54 1.99 -8.10
CA ILE A 208 -22.51 2.76 -7.40
C ILE A 208 -22.86 2.77 -5.92
N ALA A 209 -21.87 2.58 -5.05
CA ALA A 209 -22.03 2.78 -3.63
C ALA A 209 -20.69 3.16 -2.98
N GLY A 210 -20.76 4.05 -1.98
CA GLY A 210 -19.59 4.37 -1.18
C GLY A 210 -19.87 5.39 -0.08
N THR A 211 -18.79 5.86 0.55
CA THR A 211 -18.86 6.79 1.69
C THR A 211 -17.89 7.95 1.50
N VAL A 212 -18.36 9.18 1.76
CA VAL A 212 -17.50 10.37 1.85
C VAL A 212 -17.24 10.72 3.30
N TYR A 213 -16.00 11.09 3.62
CA TYR A 213 -15.55 11.43 4.97
C TYR A 213 -15.07 12.88 5.12
N PRO A 214 -14.91 13.37 6.36
CA PRO A 214 -14.21 14.63 6.62
C PRO A 214 -12.69 14.54 6.38
N SER A 215 -12.09 13.35 6.52
CA SER A 215 -10.65 13.13 6.37
C SER A 215 -10.31 11.94 5.48
N VAL A 216 -9.05 11.86 5.03
CA VAL A 216 -8.56 10.85 4.07
C VAL A 216 -8.31 9.46 4.71
N ARG A 217 -8.17 9.39 6.04
CA ARG A 217 -7.83 8.16 6.77
C ARG A 217 -8.86 7.94 7.87
N GLU A 218 -9.88 7.14 7.57
CA GLU A 218 -10.95 6.81 8.50
C GLU A 218 -11.16 5.29 8.54
N PRO A 219 -11.29 4.69 9.73
CA PRO A 219 -11.70 3.30 9.87
C PRO A 219 -13.04 3.00 9.19
N ASP A 220 -13.27 1.72 8.90
CA ASP A 220 -14.62 1.25 8.61
C ASP A 220 -15.54 1.52 9.82
N ASP A 221 -16.83 1.63 9.55
CA ASP A 221 -17.90 1.99 10.47
C ASP A 221 -17.84 3.42 11.03
N CYS A 222 -16.84 4.23 10.70
CA CYS A 222 -16.86 5.65 11.07
C CYS A 222 -17.94 6.41 10.28
N ASN A 223 -18.78 7.20 10.95
CA ASN A 223 -19.76 8.02 10.25
C ASN A 223 -19.03 9.11 9.45
N GLY A 224 -19.34 9.21 8.17
CA GLY A 224 -18.74 10.14 7.23
C GLY A 224 -19.36 11.54 7.24
N ALA A 225 -19.11 12.30 6.18
CA ALA A 225 -19.57 13.66 5.99
C ALA A 225 -20.95 13.70 5.31
N PRO A 226 -22.00 14.23 5.97
CA PRO A 226 -23.33 14.34 5.37
C PRO A 226 -23.45 15.54 4.42
N ASN A 227 -24.47 15.50 3.55
CA ASN A 227 -24.83 16.60 2.63
C ASN A 227 -23.70 16.99 1.65
N ILE A 228 -22.85 16.03 1.28
CA ILE A 228 -21.85 16.21 0.23
C ILE A 228 -22.45 15.77 -1.10
N THR A 229 -22.28 16.58 -2.13
CA THR A 229 -22.68 16.22 -3.48
C THR A 229 -21.63 15.33 -4.13
N VAL A 230 -22.04 14.20 -4.67
CA VAL A 230 -21.20 13.27 -5.44
C VAL A 230 -21.73 13.25 -6.86
N GLU A 231 -20.94 13.71 -7.83
CA GLU A 231 -21.28 13.63 -9.24
C GLU A 231 -20.49 12.49 -9.88
N VAL A 232 -21.20 11.59 -10.54
CA VAL A 232 -20.64 10.45 -11.26
C VAL A 232 -21.00 10.61 -12.74
N THR A 233 -20.00 10.61 -13.61
CA THR A 233 -20.17 10.67 -15.06
C THR A 233 -19.73 9.35 -15.67
N ASP A 234 -20.68 8.63 -16.25
CA ASP A 234 -20.49 7.31 -16.83
C ASP A 234 -19.85 7.37 -18.24
N ALA A 235 -19.59 6.20 -18.84
CA ALA A 235 -18.96 6.08 -20.16
C ALA A 235 -19.81 6.67 -21.31
N GLN A 236 -21.09 6.92 -21.07
CA GLN A 236 -22.03 7.52 -22.02
C GLN A 236 -22.22 9.02 -21.79
N ASN A 237 -21.39 9.62 -20.91
CA ASN A 237 -21.47 11.01 -20.47
C ASN A 237 -22.78 11.32 -19.74
N LYS A 238 -23.46 10.32 -19.18
CA LYS A 238 -24.59 10.56 -18.28
C LYS A 238 -24.03 10.95 -16.91
N THR A 239 -24.39 12.14 -16.44
CA THR A 239 -24.06 12.60 -15.08
C THR A 239 -25.18 12.25 -14.11
N ILE A 240 -24.82 11.60 -13.01
CA ILE A 240 -25.69 11.24 -11.91
C ILE A 240 -25.21 12.03 -10.70
N THR A 241 -26.12 12.80 -10.09
CA THR A 241 -25.83 13.59 -8.89
C THR A 241 -26.45 12.92 -7.68
N LEU A 242 -25.61 12.50 -6.74
CA LEU A 242 -25.97 11.86 -5.48
C LEU A 242 -25.66 12.81 -4.32
N THR A 243 -26.33 12.61 -3.19
CA THR A 243 -26.06 13.35 -1.95
C THR A 243 -25.80 12.37 -0.83
N THR A 244 -24.76 12.61 -0.05
CA THR A 244 -24.44 11.75 1.09
C THR A 244 -25.45 11.90 2.22
N ASN A 245 -25.83 10.79 2.83
CA ASN A 245 -26.74 10.75 3.97
C ASN A 245 -26.04 11.08 5.30
N ALA A 246 -26.74 10.93 6.43
CA ALA A 246 -26.23 11.27 7.76
C ALA A 246 -24.93 10.53 8.16
N ALA A 247 -24.67 9.36 7.56
CA ALA A 247 -23.47 8.57 7.80
C ALA A 247 -22.41 8.76 6.71
N GLY A 248 -22.60 9.69 5.78
CA GLY A 248 -21.70 9.93 4.65
C GLY A 248 -21.88 8.97 3.48
N ASN A 249 -22.82 8.03 3.56
CA ASN A 249 -23.06 7.05 2.50
C ASN A 249 -23.81 7.67 1.33
N PHE A 250 -23.47 7.23 0.13
CA PHE A 250 -24.17 7.51 -1.11
C PHE A 250 -24.27 6.24 -1.93
N PHE A 251 -25.33 6.12 -2.73
CA PHE A 251 -25.53 4.97 -3.58
C PHE A 251 -26.47 5.31 -4.75
N TYR A 252 -26.33 4.54 -5.83
CA TYR A 252 -27.21 4.54 -6.97
C TYR A 252 -27.63 3.09 -7.23
N GLU A 253 -28.89 2.78 -6.98
CA GLU A 253 -29.46 1.43 -7.10
C GLU A 253 -29.73 1.05 -8.55
N THR A 254 -29.73 -0.25 -8.85
CA THR A 254 -29.98 -0.75 -10.22
C THR A 254 -31.40 -0.49 -10.72
N ASN A 255 -32.35 -0.29 -9.81
CA ASN A 255 -33.74 0.07 -10.13
C ASN A 255 -33.90 1.56 -10.51
N GLN A 256 -32.90 2.42 -10.25
CA GLN A 256 -32.97 3.87 -10.50
C GLN A 256 -32.63 4.24 -11.95
N GLY A 257 -32.03 3.31 -12.71
CA GLY A 257 -31.81 3.43 -14.14
C GLY A 257 -30.41 3.01 -14.56
N SER A 258 -30.11 3.11 -15.86
CA SER A 258 -28.86 2.63 -16.43
C SER A 258 -27.60 3.33 -15.90
N PHE A 259 -26.51 2.57 -15.87
CA PHE A 259 -25.16 3.04 -15.55
C PHE A 259 -24.14 2.25 -16.36
N VAL A 260 -23.17 2.92 -16.99
CA VAL A 260 -22.19 2.24 -17.84
C VAL A 260 -20.75 2.61 -17.47
N ALA A 261 -20.01 1.62 -16.99
CA ALA A 261 -18.60 1.73 -16.69
C ALA A 261 -17.73 1.77 -17.98
N PRO A 262 -16.49 2.31 -17.92
CA PRO A 262 -15.87 2.98 -16.78
C PRO A 262 -16.45 4.38 -16.56
N TYR A 263 -16.35 4.89 -15.34
CA TYR A 263 -16.89 6.20 -14.97
C TYR A 263 -15.83 7.06 -14.29
N SER A 264 -16.09 8.37 -14.28
CA SER A 264 -15.36 9.33 -13.46
C SER A 264 -16.28 9.86 -12.35
N ALA A 265 -15.71 10.30 -11.23
CA ALA A 265 -16.47 10.86 -10.13
C ALA A 265 -15.80 12.12 -9.58
N LYS A 266 -16.60 12.99 -8.96
CA LYS A 266 -16.10 14.10 -8.16
C LYS A 266 -17.02 14.34 -6.96
N VAL A 267 -16.43 14.85 -5.88
CA VAL A 267 -17.17 15.30 -4.71
C VAL A 267 -17.14 16.83 -4.64
N ILE A 268 -18.27 17.44 -4.32
CA ILE A 268 -18.47 18.88 -4.30
C ILE A 268 -19.04 19.29 -2.94
N ALA A 269 -18.43 20.31 -2.34
CA ALA A 269 -18.94 20.95 -1.12
C ALA A 269 -18.45 22.39 -1.03
N GLY A 270 -19.31 23.31 -0.59
CA GLY A 270 -18.92 24.70 -0.33
C GLY A 270 -18.28 25.43 -1.51
N GLY A 271 -18.67 25.10 -2.75
CA GLY A 271 -18.11 25.67 -3.98
C GLY A 271 -16.72 25.14 -4.38
N LYS A 272 -16.20 24.14 -3.66
CA LYS A 272 -14.96 23.41 -4.01
C LYS A 272 -15.29 22.03 -4.54
N GLU A 273 -14.37 21.46 -5.31
CA GLU A 273 -14.48 20.11 -5.83
C GLU A 273 -13.18 19.30 -5.68
N ARG A 274 -13.33 17.99 -5.53
CA ARG A 274 -12.24 17.01 -5.59
C ARG A 274 -12.59 15.97 -6.63
N VAL A 275 -11.76 15.89 -7.67
CA VAL A 275 -12.01 15.10 -8.87
C VAL A 275 -11.18 13.83 -8.85
N MET A 276 -11.79 12.70 -9.21
CA MET A 276 -11.11 11.42 -9.39
C MET A 276 -10.17 11.50 -10.59
N LYS A 277 -8.91 11.08 -10.41
CA LYS A 277 -7.87 11.22 -11.45
C LYS A 277 -8.00 10.24 -12.61
N GLN A 278 -8.61 9.08 -12.37
CA GLN A 278 -8.69 7.99 -13.33
C GLN A 278 -10.11 7.43 -13.33
N SER A 279 -10.64 7.09 -14.50
CA SER A 279 -11.92 6.40 -14.59
C SER A 279 -11.77 4.95 -14.14
N VAL A 280 -12.78 4.41 -13.45
CA VAL A 280 -12.73 3.06 -12.87
C VAL A 280 -13.91 2.20 -13.35
N PRO A 281 -13.74 0.88 -13.44
CA PRO A 281 -14.80 -0.02 -13.90
C PRO A 281 -15.76 -0.47 -12.79
N SER A 282 -15.33 -0.44 -11.52
CA SER A 282 -16.11 -0.92 -10.38
C SER A 282 -16.87 0.20 -9.71
N GLY A 283 -18.17 0.00 -9.47
CA GLY A 283 -19.01 0.91 -8.70
C GLY A 283 -18.91 0.77 -7.18
N ASP A 284 -18.16 -0.23 -6.70
CA ASP A 284 -17.90 -0.40 -5.27
C ASP A 284 -16.75 0.51 -4.86
N CYS A 285 -17.07 1.78 -4.59
CA CYS A 285 -16.07 2.82 -4.46
C CYS A 285 -15.05 2.51 -3.35
N ASN A 286 -15.51 1.89 -2.28
CA ASN A 286 -14.73 1.61 -1.08
C ASN A 286 -13.77 0.42 -1.24
N SER A 287 -13.88 -0.37 -2.32
CA SER A 287 -12.88 -1.39 -2.67
C SER A 287 -11.50 -0.79 -2.99
N CYS A 288 -11.47 0.43 -3.54
CA CYS A 288 -10.25 1.22 -3.74
C CYS A 288 -10.07 2.26 -2.63
N HIS A 289 -11.15 2.95 -2.25
CA HIS A 289 -11.14 4.02 -1.24
C HIS A 289 -11.26 3.48 0.19
N THR A 290 -10.29 2.65 0.58
CA THR A 290 -10.13 2.13 1.94
C THR A 290 -9.46 3.16 2.86
N GLN A 291 -9.37 2.86 4.16
CA GLN A 291 -8.66 3.67 5.15
C GLN A 291 -7.25 4.07 4.68
N ASP A 292 -6.48 3.11 4.14
CA ASP A 292 -5.11 3.30 3.69
C ASP A 292 -4.98 3.54 2.18
N GLY A 293 -6.10 3.40 1.46
CA GLY A 293 -6.13 3.42 0.01
C GLY A 293 -5.64 2.11 -0.60
N LYS A 294 -6.25 1.72 -1.72
CA LYS A 294 -5.86 0.57 -2.54
C LYS A 294 -5.89 0.95 -4.01
N SER A 295 -5.17 0.21 -4.84
CA SER A 295 -5.24 0.34 -6.31
C SER A 295 -5.00 1.77 -6.82
N GLY A 296 -4.10 2.52 -6.16
CA GLY A 296 -3.75 3.90 -6.52
C GLY A 296 -4.64 4.99 -5.91
N ALA A 297 -5.71 4.63 -5.18
CA ALA A 297 -6.45 5.58 -4.36
C ALA A 297 -5.60 6.01 -3.15
N PRO A 298 -5.60 7.30 -2.76
CA PRO A 298 -4.78 7.81 -1.66
C PRO A 298 -5.35 7.51 -0.26
N GLY A 299 -6.54 6.92 -0.18
CA GLY A 299 -7.31 6.73 1.05
C GLY A 299 -8.81 6.83 0.78
N ARG A 300 -9.56 7.19 1.82
CA ARG A 300 -11.02 7.44 1.74
C ARG A 300 -11.36 8.52 0.74
N ILE A 301 -12.60 8.49 0.23
CA ILE A 301 -13.20 9.65 -0.42
C ILE A 301 -13.49 10.67 0.67
N TYR A 302 -13.04 11.91 0.52
CA TYR A 302 -13.23 12.95 1.52
C TYR A 302 -13.61 14.29 0.90
N ALA A 303 -14.32 15.10 1.69
CA ALA A 303 -14.78 16.42 1.28
C ALA A 303 -13.61 17.32 0.79
N PRO A 304 -13.86 18.21 -0.18
CA PRO A 304 -12.83 19.04 -0.80
C PRO A 304 -12.25 20.15 0.10
#